data_AF-A0A3P8VBZ9-F1
#
_entry.id   AF-A0A3P8VBZ9-F1
#
_cell.length_a   1.000
_cell.length_b   1.000
_cell.length_c   1.000
_cell.angle_alpha   90.00
_cell.angle_beta   90.00
_cell.angle_gamma   90.00
#
_symmetry.space_group_name_H-M   'P 1'
#
loop_
_entity.id
_entity.type
_entity.pdbx_description
1 polymer ?
#
loop_
_entity_poly.entity_id
_entity_poly.type
_entity_poly.pdbx_seq_one_letter_code
_entity_poly.pdbx_strand_id
1 'polypeptide(L)'
;MFSGSVCYDEGESEAESQSSSMEMSNPIFQLYEAVRGARNNQGQVFSEPFQQLPSRREYPDYYQQIKQPIALQAKMKNGEYENVEQMEYDLNTMFENAKRYNMAHGPPV
;
A
#
# COMPACT_ATOMS: atom_id res chain seq x y z
N MET A 1 -51.99 13.48 20.54
CA MET A 1 -51.73 13.71 19.11
C MET A 1 -51.09 15.07 18.95
N PHE A 2 -49.76 15.12 18.79
CA PHE A 2 -48.97 16.20 18.17
C PHE A 2 -47.71 15.48 17.67
N SER A 3 -47.63 15.31 16.35
CA SER A 3 -46.90 16.16 15.42
C SER A 3 -45.54 15.52 15.16
N GLY A 4 -45.37 15.06 13.93
CA GLY A 4 -44.17 14.34 13.50
C GLY A 4 -42.94 15.24 13.49
N SER A 5 -41.82 14.64 13.84
CA SER A 5 -40.53 15.01 13.26
C SER A 5 -40.11 13.85 12.38
N VAL A 6 -40.23 14.04 11.07
CA VAL A 6 -39.43 13.30 10.11
C VAL A 6 -38.02 13.86 10.25
N CYS A 7 -37.11 13.07 10.80
CA CYS A 7 -35.68 13.35 10.72
C CYS A 7 -35.28 13.05 9.28
N TYR A 8 -35.02 14.09 8.49
CA TYR A 8 -34.24 13.96 7.26
C TYR A 8 -32.80 14.24 7.65
N ASP A 9 -31.94 13.23 7.54
CA ASP A 9 -30.51 13.29 7.86
C ASP A 9 -29.90 12.01 7.25
N GLU A 10 -28.91 11.98 6.37
CA GLU A 10 -28.18 12.97 5.59
C GLU A 10 -27.98 12.32 4.21
N GLY A 11 -27.82 13.13 3.17
CA GLY A 11 -27.38 12.60 1.87
C GLY A 11 -25.98 12.01 2.02
N GLU A 12 -25.90 10.68 2.09
CA GLU A 12 -24.66 9.96 1.75
C GLU A 12 -24.38 10.27 0.27
N SER A 13 -23.48 11.24 0.08
CA SER A 13 -23.24 11.95 -1.17
C SER A 13 -22.87 11.00 -2.31
N GLU A 14 -23.58 11.11 -3.44
CA GLU A 14 -23.26 10.40 -4.69
C GLU A 14 -21.81 10.64 -5.14
N ALA A 15 -21.18 11.73 -4.69
CA ALA A 15 -19.78 12.05 -4.98
C ALA A 15 -18.78 11.08 -4.33
N GLU A 16 -19.06 10.58 -3.12
CA GLU A 16 -18.21 9.58 -2.44
C GLU A 16 -18.30 8.21 -3.14
N SER A 17 -19.50 7.87 -3.62
CA SER A 17 -19.76 6.65 -4.39
C SER A 17 -19.11 6.69 -5.79
N GLN A 18 -19.04 7.87 -6.41
CA GLN A 18 -18.38 8.05 -7.70
C GLN A 18 -16.85 8.06 -7.56
N SER A 19 -16.31 8.73 -6.55
CA SER A 19 -14.85 8.78 -6.27
C SER A 19 -14.29 7.38 -6.02
N SER A 20 -14.91 6.61 -5.13
CA SER A 20 -14.48 5.24 -4.83
C SER A 20 -14.56 4.29 -6.04
N SER A 21 -15.55 4.47 -6.92
CA SER A 21 -15.70 3.70 -8.16
C SER A 21 -14.60 4.04 -9.19
N MET A 22 -14.20 5.31 -9.27
CA MET A 22 -13.11 5.77 -10.14
C MET A 22 -11.74 5.31 -9.62
N GLU A 23 -11.55 5.25 -8.31
CA GLU A 23 -10.36 4.65 -7.70
C GLU A 23 -10.29 3.14 -7.94
N MET A 24 -11.41 2.41 -7.82
CA MET A 24 -11.46 0.97 -8.10
C MET A 24 -11.19 0.63 -9.58
N SER A 25 -11.43 1.56 -10.51
CA SER A 25 -11.11 1.37 -11.94
C SER A 25 -9.71 1.82 -12.32
N ASN A 26 -8.97 2.49 -11.42
CA ASN A 26 -7.59 2.90 -11.66
C ASN A 26 -6.66 1.66 -11.67
N PRO A 27 -5.95 1.39 -12.78
CA PRO A 27 -5.09 0.21 -12.88
C PRO A 27 -3.94 0.19 -11.87
N ILE A 28 -3.45 1.37 -11.44
CA ILE A 28 -2.43 1.50 -10.40
C ILE A 28 -2.99 1.05 -9.05
N PHE A 29 -4.21 1.47 -8.73
CA PHE A 29 -4.89 1.07 -7.50
C PHE A 29 -5.23 -0.43 -7.49
N GLN A 30 -5.67 -0.97 -8.62
CA GLN A 30 -5.92 -2.41 -8.76
C GLN A 30 -4.65 -3.24 -8.55
N LEU A 31 -3.51 -2.84 -9.13
CA LEU A 31 -2.24 -3.52 -8.91
C LEU A 31 -1.82 -3.43 -7.44
N TYR A 32 -1.94 -2.25 -6.83
CA TYR A 32 -1.62 -2.05 -5.42
C TYR A 32 -2.44 -2.97 -4.51
N GLU A 33 -3.76 -3.01 -4.67
CA GLU A 33 -4.65 -3.85 -3.85
C GLU A 33 -4.40 -5.34 -4.10
N ALA A 34 -4.10 -5.75 -5.34
CA ALA A 34 -3.73 -7.12 -5.66
C ALA A 34 -2.46 -7.56 -4.92
N VAL A 35 -1.41 -6.74 -4.92
CA VAL A 35 -0.16 -7.02 -4.18
C VAL A 35 -0.40 -6.97 -2.68
N ARG A 36 -1.10 -5.95 -2.18
CA ARG A 36 -1.38 -5.75 -0.76
C ARG A 36 -2.18 -6.92 -0.19
N GLY A 37 -3.18 -7.41 -0.93
CA GLY A 37 -4.09 -8.48 -0.52
C GLY A 37 -3.60 -9.90 -0.83
N ALA A 38 -2.46 -10.05 -1.50
CA ALA A 38 -1.91 -11.36 -1.87
C ALA A 38 -1.58 -12.19 -0.63
N ARG A 39 -2.11 -13.42 -0.59
CA ARG A 39 -1.96 -14.34 0.54
C ARG A 39 -1.39 -15.69 0.10
N ASN A 40 -0.66 -16.34 0.99
CA ASN A 40 -0.24 -17.73 0.81
C ASN A 40 -1.38 -18.71 1.15
N ASN A 41 -1.14 -20.01 0.97
CA ASN A 41 -2.12 -21.07 1.26
C ASN A 41 -2.55 -21.16 2.74
N GLN A 42 -1.83 -20.49 3.64
CA GLN A 42 -2.14 -20.41 5.07
C GLN A 42 -2.88 -19.12 5.43
N GLY A 43 -3.19 -18.27 4.44
CA GLY A 43 -3.87 -16.98 4.64
C GLY A 43 -2.95 -15.83 5.05
N GLN A 44 -1.63 -16.06 5.17
CA GLN A 44 -0.68 -15.01 5.53
C GLN A 44 -0.48 -14.05 4.36
N VAL A 45 -0.48 -12.76 4.65
CA VAL A 45 -0.32 -11.70 3.65
C VAL A 45 1.16 -11.52 3.31
N PHE A 46 1.53 -11.68 2.05
CA PHE A 46 2.93 -11.53 1.62
C PHE A 46 3.46 -10.10 1.78
N SER A 47 2.57 -9.12 1.65
CA SER A 47 2.93 -7.70 1.66
C SER A 47 3.20 -7.16 3.06
N GLU A 48 2.86 -7.88 4.13
CA GLU A 48 2.90 -7.38 5.51
C GLU A 48 4.27 -6.80 5.93
N PRO A 49 5.42 -7.48 5.69
CA PRO A 49 6.74 -6.92 5.99
C PRO A 49 7.12 -5.72 5.11
N PHE A 50 6.44 -5.53 3.97
CA PHE A 50 6.81 -4.53 2.96
C PHE A 50 5.93 -3.27 3.00
N GLN A 51 4.98 -3.18 3.93
CA GLN A 51 4.07 -2.04 4.01
C GLN A 51 4.79 -0.76 4.44
N GLN A 52 5.81 -0.88 5.29
CA GLN A 52 6.58 0.23 5.82
C GLN A 52 8.06 -0.08 5.80
N LEU A 53 8.88 0.98 5.72
CA LEU A 53 10.32 0.84 5.85
C LEU A 53 10.71 0.60 7.31
N PRO A 54 11.79 -0.17 7.57
CA PRO A 54 12.35 -0.30 8.90
C PRO A 54 12.70 1.07 9.50
N SER A 55 12.59 1.20 10.82
CA SER A 55 12.99 2.44 11.51
C SER A 55 14.46 2.76 11.27
N ARG A 56 14.77 3.96 10.75
CA ARG A 56 16.15 4.45 10.54
C ARG A 56 17.00 4.43 11.81
N ARG A 57 16.35 4.59 12.97
CA ARG A 57 17.03 4.61 14.27
C ARG A 57 17.38 3.21 14.75
N GLU A 58 16.49 2.24 14.51
CA GLU A 58 16.65 0.86 15.00
C GLU A 58 17.45 0.00 14.03
N TYR A 59 17.38 0.30 12.73
CA TYR A 59 18.06 -0.42 11.65
C TYR A 59 18.94 0.52 10.82
N PRO A 60 19.95 1.18 11.42
CA PRO A 60 20.82 2.10 10.69
C PRO A 60 21.62 1.39 9.58
N ASP A 61 21.95 0.11 9.76
CA ASP A 61 22.69 -0.73 8.81
C ASP A 61 21.86 -1.05 7.55
N TYR A 62 20.54 -1.19 7.66
CA TYR A 62 19.65 -1.29 6.50
C TYR A 62 19.89 -0.12 5.54
N TYR A 63 19.94 1.10 6.08
CA TYR A 63 20.14 2.32 5.29
C TYR A 63 21.58 2.54 4.82
N GLN A 64 22.55 1.77 5.34
CA GLN A 64 23.92 1.74 4.82
C GLN A 64 24.04 0.75 3.65
N GLN A 65 23.34 -0.37 3.71
CA GLN A 65 23.42 -1.43 2.70
C GLN A 65 22.45 -1.21 1.53
N ILE A 66 21.28 -0.64 1.81
CA ILE A 66 20.20 -0.41 0.84
C ILE A 66 20.27 1.02 0.31
N LYS A 67 20.58 1.14 -0.98
CA LYS A 67 20.79 2.43 -1.65
C LYS A 67 19.49 3.20 -1.86
N GLN A 68 18.39 2.50 -2.12
CA GLN A 68 17.09 3.09 -2.43
C GLN A 68 15.99 2.44 -1.56
N PRO A 69 15.90 2.79 -0.27
CA PRO A 69 14.80 2.35 0.58
C PRO A 69 13.46 2.79 0.00
N ILE A 70 12.54 1.85 -0.19
CA ILE A 70 11.22 2.11 -0.75
C ILE A 70 10.12 1.28 -0.09
N ALA A 71 8.93 1.88 0.06
CA ALA A 71 7.70 1.19 0.45
C ALA A 71 6.55 1.71 -0.42
N LEU A 72 5.82 0.80 -1.06
CA LEU A 72 4.78 1.15 -2.04
C LEU A 72 3.62 1.94 -1.42
N GLN A 73 3.28 1.65 -0.16
CA GLN A 73 2.16 2.30 0.52
C GLN A 73 2.34 3.81 0.62
N ALA A 74 3.56 4.29 0.90
CA ALA A 74 3.84 5.71 1.01
C ALA A 74 3.68 6.41 -0.34
N LYS A 75 4.30 5.86 -1.40
CA LYS A 75 4.21 6.40 -2.75
C LYS A 75 2.79 6.38 -3.32
N MET A 76 2.04 5.32 -3.05
CA MET A 76 0.64 5.20 -3.45
C MET A 76 -0.24 6.29 -2.80
N LYS A 77 -0.10 6.50 -1.48
CA LYS A 77 -0.85 7.54 -0.75
C LYS A 77 -0.52 8.95 -1.21
N ASN A 78 0.72 9.18 -1.65
CA ASN A 78 1.18 10.47 -2.15
C ASN A 78 0.83 10.70 -3.63
N GLY A 79 0.23 9.71 -4.32
CA GLY A 79 -0.07 9.82 -5.74
C GLY A 79 1.16 9.90 -6.63
N GLU A 80 2.27 9.26 -6.23
CA GLU A 80 3.57 9.35 -6.93
C GLU A 80 3.68 8.45 -8.17
N TYR A 81 2.61 7.73 -8.52
CA TYR A 81 2.56 6.87 -9.69
C TYR A 81 1.66 7.47 -10.77
N GLU A 82 2.23 7.74 -11.93
CA GLU A 82 1.52 8.21 -13.12
C GLU A 82 1.04 7.03 -13.99
N ASN A 83 1.70 5.88 -13.87
CA ASN A 83 1.40 4.67 -14.62
C ASN A 83 1.81 3.40 -13.86
N VAL A 84 1.42 2.25 -14.39
CA VAL A 84 1.63 0.93 -13.75
C VAL A 84 3.10 0.53 -13.79
N GLU A 85 3.82 0.92 -14.84
CA GLU A 85 5.24 0.63 -15.04
C GLU A 85 6.12 1.23 -13.95
N GLN A 86 5.79 2.44 -13.46
CA GLN A 86 6.47 3.04 -12.32
C GLN A 86 6.29 2.21 -11.03
N MET A 87 5.08 1.71 -10.78
CA MET A 87 4.83 0.82 -9.63
C MET A 87 5.53 -0.53 -9.79
N GLU A 88 5.57 -1.10 -10.99
CA GLU A 88 6.30 -2.33 -11.28
C GLU A 88 7.81 -2.18 -11.03
N TYR A 89 8.40 -1.06 -11.46
CA TYR A 89 9.80 -0.75 -11.19
C TYR A 89 10.09 -0.70 -9.68
N ASP A 90 9.21 -0.05 -8.92
CA ASP A 90 9.36 0.08 -7.47
C ASP A 90 9.11 -1.23 -6.73
N LEU A 91 8.20 -2.07 -7.23
CA LEU A 91 8.01 -3.46 -6.76
C LEU A 91 9.31 -4.27 -6.90
N ASN A 92 9.92 -4.23 -8.08
CA ASN A 92 11.18 -4.92 -8.33
C ASN A 92 12.29 -4.39 -7.40
N THR A 93 12.40 -3.07 -7.26
CA THR A 93 13.39 -2.45 -6.35
C THR A 93 13.18 -2.89 -4.90
N MET A 94 11.93 -2.90 -4.42
CA MET A 94 11.56 -3.36 -3.09
C MET A 94 11.96 -4.84 -2.86
N PHE A 95 11.71 -5.71 -3.85
CA PHE A 95 12.09 -7.12 -3.76
C PHE A 95 13.60 -7.33 -3.79
N GLU A 96 14.33 -6.58 -4.62
CA GLU A 96 15.80 -6.65 -4.65
C GLU A 96 16.42 -6.15 -3.33
N ASN A 97 15.86 -5.08 -2.74
CA ASN A 97 16.26 -4.63 -1.41
C ASN A 97 16.04 -5.71 -0.35
N ALA A 98 14.86 -6.35 -0.37
CA ALA A 98 14.51 -7.43 0.54
C ALA A 98 15.49 -8.60 0.39
N LYS A 99 15.74 -9.08 -0.83
CA LYS A 99 16.71 -10.15 -1.08
C LYS A 99 18.10 -9.76 -0.56
N ARG A 100 18.56 -8.55 -0.88
CA ARG A 100 19.90 -8.07 -0.52
C ARG A 100 20.13 -8.02 0.98
N TYR A 101 19.14 -7.54 1.72
CA TYR A 101 19.23 -7.43 3.17
C TYR A 101 19.00 -8.80 3.84
N ASN A 102 17.93 -9.50 3.46
CA ASN A 102 17.52 -10.75 4.12
C ASN A 102 18.52 -11.89 3.88
N MET A 103 19.21 -11.93 2.73
CA MET A 103 20.25 -12.94 2.49
C MET A 103 21.39 -12.89 3.51
N ALA A 104 21.68 -11.73 4.11
CA ALA A 104 22.72 -11.57 5.12
C ALA A 104 22.20 -11.68 6.56
N HIS A 105 20.90 -11.44 6.79
CA HIS A 105 20.34 -11.22 8.13
C HIS A 105 19.22 -12.20 8.54
N GLY A 106 18.72 -13.06 7.63
CA GLY A 106 17.68 -14.04 7.92
C GLY A 106 16.29 -13.60 7.42
N PRO A 107 15.18 -13.84 8.16
CA PRO A 107 13.83 -13.53 7.68
C PRO A 107 13.62 -12.02 7.42
N PRO A 108 12.61 -11.64 6.62
CA PRO A 108 12.32 -10.24 6.31
C PRO A 108 12.06 -9.40 7.55
N VAL A 109 12.71 -8.23 7.62
CA VAL A 109 12.33 -7.10 8.49
C VAL A 109 11.37 -6.17 7.78
#